data_AF-A0A2A4RPD4-F1
#
_entry.id   AF-A0A2A4RPD4-F1
#
_cell.length_a   1.000
_cell.length_b   1.000
_cell.length_c   1.000
_cell.angle_alpha   90.00
_cell.angle_beta   90.00
_cell.angle_gamma   90.00
#
_symmetry.space_group_name_H-M   'P 1'
#
loop_
_entity.id
_entity.type
_entity.pdbx_description
1 polymer ?
#
loop_
_entity_poly.entity_id
_entity_poly.type
_entity_poly.pdbx_seq_one_letter_code
_entity_poly.pdbx_strand_id
1 'polypeptide(L)'
;MVDNKKATTKKSAVKKTAAKNPTTKKRAAKKKAAAPTSSALLTAAPVNKDHAKSIATLAKAVAKSERADKASADAADKVAVAKDKAANAKANAKAKKTAAAKKAVARAADVFDKANAALAEKVAASKAAAVITADAASEVSAGIAKDQAKQAAIAVFTAKWEKVFDRKANVAAKAKAKAKKSAAKAAAAKQKATAAKKKSAAKAAKKKSA
;
A
#
# COMPACT_ATOMS: atom_id res chain seq x y z
N MET A 1 -24.28 -71.16 40.33
CA MET A 1 -23.41 -71.24 39.14
C MET A 1 -24.29 -71.60 37.97
N VAL A 2 -24.60 -70.64 37.10
CA VAL A 2 -25.34 -70.80 35.85
C VAL A 2 -24.76 -69.78 34.85
N ASP A 3 -24.66 -70.22 33.61
CA ASP A 3 -23.95 -69.72 32.43
C ASP A 3 -24.27 -68.28 31.98
N ASN A 4 -23.30 -67.58 31.36
CA ASN A 4 -23.29 -67.37 29.89
C ASN A 4 -22.17 -66.41 29.39
N LYS A 5 -21.27 -66.99 28.61
CA LYS A 5 -21.01 -66.68 27.19
C LYS A 5 -20.71 -65.22 26.75
N LYS A 6 -19.42 -65.01 26.45
CA LYS A 6 -18.82 -64.22 25.34
C LYS A 6 -19.48 -62.89 24.93
N ALA A 7 -18.70 -61.81 25.09
CA ALA A 7 -18.56 -60.80 24.04
C ALA A 7 -17.08 -60.38 23.93
N THR A 8 -16.41 -60.94 22.93
CA THR A 8 -15.13 -60.46 22.40
C THR A 8 -15.33 -59.10 21.75
N THR A 9 -14.53 -58.09 22.10
CA THR A 9 -14.28 -57.00 21.15
C THR A 9 -12.82 -56.58 21.17
N LYS A 10 -12.28 -56.55 19.95
CA LYS A 10 -10.88 -56.57 19.60
C LYS A 10 -10.12 -55.34 20.14
N LYS A 11 -8.94 -55.63 20.67
CA LYS A 11 -7.82 -54.72 20.89
C LYS A 11 -7.43 -54.12 19.53
N SER A 12 -8.08 -53.04 19.14
CA SER A 12 -7.72 -52.27 17.94
C SER A 12 -6.69 -51.22 18.33
N ALA A 13 -5.50 -51.38 17.74
CA ALA A 13 -4.36 -50.52 17.88
C ALA A 13 -4.75 -49.04 17.81
N VAL A 14 -4.43 -48.30 18.88
CA VAL A 14 -4.33 -46.84 18.85
C VAL A 14 -3.24 -46.51 17.84
N LYS A 15 -3.65 -46.32 16.59
CA LYS A 15 -2.82 -45.73 15.54
C LYS A 15 -2.45 -44.35 16.05
N LYS A 16 -1.18 -44.18 16.45
CA LYS A 16 -0.53 -42.88 16.66
C LYS A 16 -0.80 -42.02 15.42
N THR A 17 -1.87 -41.24 15.43
CA THR A 17 -2.03 -40.12 14.53
C THR A 17 -1.07 -39.06 15.04
N ALA A 18 0.10 -39.00 14.40
CA ALA A 18 0.99 -37.86 14.53
C ALA A 18 0.14 -36.60 14.38
N ALA A 19 0.05 -35.82 15.45
CA ALA A 19 -0.53 -34.50 15.41
C ALA A 19 0.20 -33.74 14.31
N LYS A 20 -0.49 -33.47 13.20
CA LYS A 20 -0.02 -32.50 12.22
C LYS A 20 0.09 -31.19 12.97
N ASN A 21 1.31 -30.82 13.34
CA ASN A 21 1.63 -29.49 13.82
C ASN A 21 0.92 -28.49 12.90
N PRO A 22 0.14 -27.53 13.44
CA PRO A 22 -0.46 -26.51 12.60
C PRO A 22 0.70 -25.83 11.88
N THR A 23 0.72 -25.95 10.56
CA THR A 23 1.69 -25.26 9.72
C THR A 23 1.51 -23.77 9.99
N THR A 24 2.39 -23.23 10.83
CA THR A 24 2.57 -21.80 11.03
C THR A 24 2.87 -21.26 9.66
N LYS A 25 1.84 -20.72 8.99
CA LYS A 25 1.99 -19.98 7.74
C LYS A 25 3.03 -18.90 8.05
N LYS A 26 4.27 -19.10 7.60
CA LYS A 26 5.25 -18.03 7.48
C LYS A 26 4.53 -16.94 6.70
N ARG A 27 4.07 -15.88 7.38
CA ARG A 27 3.64 -14.66 6.70
C ARG A 27 4.86 -14.26 5.89
N ALA A 28 4.78 -14.40 4.57
CA ALA A 28 5.79 -13.91 3.67
C ALA A 28 6.10 -12.47 4.11
N ALA A 29 7.37 -12.18 4.39
CA ALA A 29 7.80 -10.84 4.75
C ALA A 29 7.25 -9.90 3.67
N LYS A 30 6.28 -9.07 4.06
CA LYS A 30 5.63 -8.12 3.15
C LYS A 30 6.77 -7.22 2.67
N LYS A 31 7.20 -7.36 1.41
CA LYS A 31 8.23 -6.50 0.82
C LYS A 31 7.82 -5.07 1.15
N LYS A 32 8.64 -4.35 1.92
CA LYS A 32 8.37 -2.94 2.20
C LYS A 32 8.35 -2.24 0.85
N ALA A 33 7.21 -1.64 0.50
CA ALA A 33 7.14 -0.78 -0.66
C ALA A 33 8.22 0.29 -0.50
N ALA A 34 8.98 0.56 -1.56
CA ALA A 34 9.92 1.66 -1.55
C ALA A 34 9.16 2.96 -1.22
N ALA A 35 9.76 3.80 -0.38
CA ALA A 35 9.18 5.11 -0.09
C ALA A 35 9.01 5.87 -1.42
N PRO A 36 7.88 6.56 -1.61
CA PRO A 36 7.66 7.35 -2.82
C PRO A 36 8.73 8.44 -2.93
N THR A 37 9.23 8.65 -4.15
CA THR A 37 10.19 9.71 -4.44
C THR A 37 9.50 11.09 -4.37
N SER A 38 10.26 12.16 -4.13
CA SER A 38 9.70 13.52 -4.10
C SER A 38 8.96 13.88 -5.40
N SER A 39 9.45 13.41 -6.55
CA SER A 39 8.76 13.57 -7.84
C SER A 39 7.39 12.86 -7.90
N ALA A 40 7.32 11.64 -7.37
CA ALA A 40 6.05 10.92 -7.25
C ALA A 40 5.07 11.60 -6.27
N LEU A 41 5.58 12.21 -5.20
CA LEU A 41 4.77 12.95 -4.23
C LEU A 41 4.25 14.28 -4.78
N LEU A 42 5.02 14.96 -5.63
CA LEU A 42 4.62 16.22 -6.27
C LEU A 42 3.53 16.03 -7.34
N THR A 43 3.52 14.88 -8.00
CA THR A 43 2.51 14.53 -9.02
C THR A 43 1.27 13.84 -8.44
N ALA A 44 1.26 13.59 -7.13
CA ALA A 44 0.12 12.99 -6.46
C ALA A 44 -1.12 13.90 -6.57
N ALA A 45 -2.26 13.32 -6.95
CA ALA A 45 -3.51 14.06 -6.95
C ALA A 45 -3.84 14.51 -5.52
N PRO A 46 -4.14 15.81 -5.30
CA PRO A 46 -4.53 16.29 -3.99
C PRO A 46 -5.87 15.66 -3.59
N VAL A 47 -5.93 15.16 -2.36
CA VAL A 47 -7.12 14.47 -1.82
C VAL A 47 -8.06 15.49 -1.16
N ASN A 48 -7.49 16.50 -0.53
CA ASN A 48 -8.20 17.59 0.11
C ASN A 48 -7.35 18.87 0.06
N LYS A 49 -7.92 19.98 0.54
CA LYS A 49 -7.24 21.29 0.54
C LYS A 49 -5.94 21.30 1.34
N ASP A 50 -5.86 20.54 2.44
CA ASP A 50 -4.64 20.50 3.25
C ASP A 50 -3.54 19.66 2.58
N HIS A 51 -3.91 18.56 1.93
CA HIS A 51 -2.99 17.78 1.11
C HIS A 51 -2.44 18.62 -0.06
N ALA A 52 -3.28 19.42 -0.71
CA ALA A 52 -2.85 20.36 -1.74
C ALA A 52 -1.83 21.39 -1.20
N LYS A 53 -2.03 21.90 0.02
CA LYS A 53 -1.07 22.81 0.67
C LYS A 53 0.25 22.10 1.00
N SER A 54 0.22 20.85 1.46
CA SER A 54 1.42 20.07 1.72
C SER A 54 2.21 19.80 0.43
N ILE A 55 1.54 19.45 -0.68
CA ILE A 55 2.19 19.29 -1.99
C ILE A 55 2.82 20.61 -2.46
N ALA A 56 2.10 21.74 -2.31
CA ALA A 56 2.64 23.04 -2.65
C ALA A 56 3.84 23.45 -1.77
N THR A 57 3.84 23.06 -0.50
CA THR A 57 4.95 23.28 0.43
C THR A 57 6.16 22.44 0.04
N LEU A 58 5.95 21.17 -0.31
CA LEU A 58 6.98 20.29 -0.86
C LEU A 58 7.57 20.88 -2.15
N ALA A 59 6.75 21.40 -3.07
CA ALA A 59 7.25 22.00 -4.31
C ALA A 59 8.17 23.20 -4.03
N LYS A 60 7.81 24.06 -3.07
CA LYS A 60 8.65 25.19 -2.64
C LYS A 60 9.94 24.72 -1.97
N ALA A 61 9.88 23.67 -1.15
CA ALA A 61 11.05 23.11 -0.49
C ALA A 61 12.04 22.51 -1.50
N VAL A 62 11.55 21.73 -2.48
CA VAL A 62 12.36 21.18 -3.56
C VAL A 62 13.04 22.30 -4.36
N ALA A 63 12.29 23.32 -4.80
CA ALA A 63 12.88 24.44 -5.52
C ALA A 63 13.93 25.22 -4.71
N LYS A 64 13.77 25.31 -3.38
CA LYS A 64 14.76 25.91 -2.49
C LYS A 64 16.01 25.02 -2.36
N SER A 65 15.83 23.70 -2.28
CA SER A 65 16.93 22.73 -2.27
C SER A 65 17.77 22.83 -3.54
N GLU A 66 17.13 22.81 -4.71
CA GLU A 66 17.83 22.92 -6.00
C GLU A 66 18.65 24.22 -6.11
N ARG A 67 18.11 25.35 -5.63
CA ARG A 67 18.86 26.61 -5.58
C ARG A 67 20.02 26.57 -4.61
N ALA A 68 19.86 25.92 -3.45
CA ALA A 68 20.94 25.79 -2.48
C ALA A 68 22.05 24.87 -3.01
N ASP A 69 21.69 23.79 -3.69
CA ASP A 69 22.63 22.87 -4.34
C ASP A 69 23.40 23.59 -5.46
N LYS A 70 22.71 24.34 -6.31
CA LYS A 70 23.34 25.18 -7.33
C LYS A 70 24.30 26.21 -6.71
N ALA A 71 23.90 26.88 -5.64
CA ALA A 71 24.77 27.83 -4.96
C ALA A 71 26.01 27.17 -4.33
N SER A 72 25.90 25.91 -3.90
CA SER A 72 27.04 25.13 -3.41
C SER A 72 28.00 24.73 -4.52
N ALA A 73 27.48 24.36 -5.70
CA ALA A 73 28.28 24.09 -6.89
C ALA A 73 29.02 25.34 -7.37
N ASP A 74 28.32 26.47 -7.50
CA ASP A 74 28.93 27.75 -7.88
C ASP A 74 30.02 28.20 -6.89
N ALA A 75 29.86 27.88 -5.59
CA ALA A 75 30.87 28.15 -4.58
C ALA A 75 32.09 27.22 -4.71
N ALA A 76 31.88 25.96 -5.07
CA ALA A 76 32.96 25.00 -5.33
C ALA A 76 33.80 25.44 -6.53
N ASP A 77 33.17 25.94 -7.59
CA ASP A 77 33.87 26.49 -8.76
C ASP A 77 34.73 27.70 -8.39
N LYS A 78 34.22 28.59 -7.54
CA LYS A 78 35.01 29.73 -7.02
C LYS A 78 36.21 29.28 -6.20
N VAL A 79 36.07 28.23 -5.41
CA VAL A 79 37.19 27.62 -4.66
C VAL A 79 38.24 27.08 -5.63
N ALA A 80 37.83 26.38 -6.69
CA ALA A 80 38.75 25.87 -7.70
C ALA A 80 39.53 27.00 -8.38
N VAL A 81 38.84 28.05 -8.83
CA VAL A 81 39.49 29.24 -9.44
C VAL A 81 40.43 29.94 -8.45
N ALA A 82 40.03 30.09 -7.19
CA ALA A 82 40.87 30.71 -6.17
C ALA A 82 42.12 29.87 -5.86
N LYS A 83 41.99 28.55 -5.87
CA LYS A 83 43.10 27.61 -5.70
C LYS A 83 44.13 27.76 -6.81
N ASP A 84 43.67 27.84 -8.06
CA ASP A 84 44.55 28.02 -9.22
C ASP A 84 45.26 29.38 -9.18
N LYS A 85 44.55 30.45 -8.80
CA LYS A 85 45.16 31.77 -8.57
C LYS A 85 46.21 31.73 -7.48
N ALA A 86 45.97 31.05 -6.36
CA ALA A 86 46.93 30.89 -5.29
C ALA A 86 48.17 30.09 -5.74
N ALA A 87 47.98 29.03 -6.54
CA ALA A 87 49.09 28.26 -7.11
C ALA A 87 49.93 29.10 -8.08
N ASN A 88 49.29 29.85 -8.97
CA ASN A 88 49.96 30.75 -9.92
C ASN A 88 50.71 31.88 -9.22
N ALA A 89 50.12 32.47 -8.17
CA ALA A 89 50.80 33.47 -7.34
C ALA A 89 52.05 32.87 -6.67
N LYS A 90 51.96 31.64 -6.15
CA LYS A 90 53.11 30.93 -5.55
C LYS A 90 54.21 30.67 -6.57
N ALA A 91 53.87 30.24 -7.79
CA ALA A 91 54.82 30.04 -8.87
C ALA A 91 55.53 31.35 -9.26
N ASN A 92 54.77 32.44 -9.41
CA ASN A 92 55.30 33.75 -9.76
C ASN A 92 56.20 34.34 -8.65
N ALA A 93 55.84 34.14 -7.37
CA ALA A 93 56.67 34.55 -6.25
C ALA A 93 58.00 33.77 -6.18
N LYS A 94 58.00 32.48 -6.52
CA LYS A 94 59.23 31.67 -6.63
C LYS A 94 60.11 32.16 -7.78
N ALA A 95 59.52 32.49 -8.94
CA ALA A 95 60.25 32.95 -10.12
C ALA A 95 60.85 34.35 -9.93
N LYS A 96 60.03 35.33 -9.52
CA LYS A 96 60.45 36.75 -9.46
C LYS A 96 61.13 37.14 -8.15
N LYS A 97 60.89 36.40 -7.06
CA LYS A 97 61.44 36.65 -5.70
C LYS A 97 61.22 38.06 -5.13
N THR A 98 60.32 38.86 -5.72
CA THR A 98 60.04 40.24 -5.29
C THR A 98 59.10 40.29 -4.08
N ALA A 99 59.21 41.36 -3.28
CA ALA A 99 58.30 41.61 -2.17
C ALA A 99 56.84 41.76 -2.63
N ALA A 100 56.62 42.36 -3.81
CA ALA A 100 55.29 42.48 -4.42
C ALA A 100 54.69 41.10 -4.75
N ALA A 101 55.47 40.17 -5.30
CA ALA A 101 55.00 38.82 -5.60
C ALA A 101 54.71 38.01 -4.33
N LYS A 102 55.53 38.14 -3.27
CA LYS A 102 55.23 37.54 -1.96
C LYS A 102 53.94 38.10 -1.34
N LYS A 103 53.69 39.41 -1.43
CA LYS A 103 52.41 40.03 -1.00
C LYS A 103 51.21 39.51 -1.82
N ALA A 104 51.39 39.27 -3.12
CA ALA A 104 50.34 38.70 -3.96
C ALA A 104 49.96 37.27 -3.55
N VAL A 105 50.92 36.45 -3.09
CA VAL A 105 50.65 35.11 -2.54
C VAL A 105 49.77 35.19 -1.30
N ALA A 106 50.11 36.08 -0.35
CA ALA A 106 49.32 36.24 0.87
C ALA A 106 47.87 36.65 0.57
N ARG A 107 47.66 37.58 -0.36
CA ARG A 107 46.32 37.98 -0.81
C ARG A 107 45.57 36.84 -1.50
N ALA A 108 46.24 36.07 -2.36
CA ALA A 108 45.59 34.95 -3.05
C ALA A 108 45.23 33.81 -2.09
N ALA A 109 46.04 33.57 -1.06
CA ALA A 109 45.73 32.62 0.00
C ALA A 109 44.50 33.07 0.81
N ASP A 110 44.44 34.33 1.25
CA ASP A 110 43.28 34.88 1.97
C ASP A 110 41.98 34.79 1.14
N VAL A 111 42.05 35.03 -0.17
CA VAL A 111 40.89 34.85 -1.07
C VAL A 111 40.47 33.38 -1.17
N PHE A 112 41.42 32.45 -1.22
CA PHE A 112 41.12 31.02 -1.22
C PHE A 112 40.47 30.57 0.08
N ASP A 113 40.97 31.02 1.23
CA ASP A 113 40.41 30.69 2.54
C ASP A 113 38.99 31.23 2.69
N LYS A 114 38.73 32.47 2.24
CA LYS A 114 37.38 33.06 2.18
C LYS A 114 36.44 32.29 1.26
N ALA A 115 36.92 31.84 0.10
CA ALA A 115 36.12 31.03 -0.81
C ALA A 115 35.74 29.67 -0.19
N ASN A 116 36.67 29.03 0.53
CA ASN A 116 36.40 27.79 1.25
C ASN A 116 35.39 27.97 2.39
N ALA A 117 35.50 29.06 3.15
CA ALA A 117 34.53 29.39 4.20
C ALA A 117 33.12 29.57 3.60
N ALA A 118 33.01 30.29 2.49
CA ALA A 118 31.75 30.46 1.78
C ALA A 118 31.18 29.13 1.25
N LEU A 119 32.02 28.23 0.73
CA LEU A 119 31.59 26.89 0.32
C LEU A 119 31.01 26.11 1.50
N ALA A 120 31.66 26.13 2.67
CA ALA A 120 31.17 25.45 3.86
C ALA A 120 29.77 25.95 4.28
N GLU A 121 29.54 27.27 4.23
CA GLU A 121 28.22 27.86 4.49
C GLU A 121 27.16 27.40 3.47
N LYS A 122 27.50 27.37 2.18
CA LYS A 122 26.55 26.93 1.13
C LYS A 122 26.24 25.44 1.23
N VAL A 123 27.22 24.60 1.59
CA VAL A 123 27.00 23.18 1.85
C VAL A 123 26.10 22.97 3.07
N ALA A 124 26.30 23.74 4.14
CA ALA A 124 25.41 23.69 5.31
C ALA A 124 23.98 24.11 4.94
N ALA A 125 23.81 25.15 4.13
CA ALA A 125 22.51 25.59 3.64
C ALA A 125 21.82 24.54 2.74
N SER A 126 22.57 23.87 1.85
CA SER A 126 22.07 22.74 1.04
C SER A 126 21.59 21.59 1.93
N LYS A 127 22.38 21.19 2.93
CA LYS A 127 21.97 20.15 3.90
C LYS A 127 20.71 20.53 4.66
N ALA A 128 20.61 21.78 5.12
CA ALA A 128 19.41 22.27 5.81
C ALA A 128 18.17 22.26 4.88
N ALA A 129 18.34 22.63 3.61
CA ALA A 129 17.26 22.59 2.62
C ALA A 129 16.82 21.15 2.30
N ALA A 130 17.75 20.19 2.29
CA ALA A 130 17.44 18.78 2.12
C ALA A 130 16.60 18.23 3.29
N VAL A 131 16.91 18.61 4.54
CA VAL A 131 16.11 18.24 5.72
C VAL A 131 14.68 18.77 5.61
N ILE A 132 14.52 20.06 5.27
CA ILE A 132 13.20 20.69 5.07
C ILE A 132 12.40 19.96 3.97
N THR A 133 13.08 19.54 2.91
CA THR A 133 12.44 18.79 1.81
C THR A 133 11.98 17.41 2.28
N ALA A 134 12.77 16.72 3.09
CA ALA A 134 12.41 15.43 3.67
C ALA A 134 11.21 15.54 4.61
N ASP A 135 11.16 16.57 5.45
CA ASP A 135 10.03 16.82 6.35
C ASP A 135 8.75 17.12 5.56
N ALA A 136 8.82 18.01 4.56
CA ALA A 136 7.69 18.29 3.68
C ALA A 136 7.20 17.05 2.91
N ALA A 137 8.11 16.17 2.48
CA ALA A 137 7.75 14.92 1.81
C ALA A 137 7.06 13.93 2.76
N SER A 138 7.47 13.90 4.03
CA SER A 138 6.83 13.11 5.08
C SER A 138 5.38 13.56 5.31
N GLU A 139 5.12 14.87 5.34
CA GLU A 139 3.76 15.42 5.49
C GLU A 139 2.82 14.99 4.35
N VAL A 140 3.29 15.08 3.10
CA VAL A 140 2.52 14.62 1.93
C VAL A 140 2.24 13.11 2.05
N SER A 141 3.26 12.32 2.40
CA SER A 141 3.13 10.87 2.57
C SER A 141 2.13 10.49 3.68
N ALA A 142 2.15 11.22 4.80
CA ALA A 142 1.20 11.03 5.90
C ALA A 142 -0.24 11.36 5.46
N GLY A 143 -0.42 12.41 4.65
CA GLY A 143 -1.69 12.76 4.03
C GLY A 143 -2.24 11.62 3.16
N ILE A 144 -1.41 11.06 2.28
CA ILE A 144 -1.76 9.92 1.42
C ILE A 144 -2.13 8.69 2.26
N ALA A 145 -1.32 8.34 3.27
CA ALA A 145 -1.57 7.17 4.10
C ALA A 145 -2.90 7.27 4.87
N LYS A 146 -3.23 8.45 5.40
CA LYS A 146 -4.50 8.70 6.10
C LYS A 146 -5.69 8.51 5.16
N ASP A 147 -5.58 8.93 3.91
CA ASP A 147 -6.67 8.74 2.94
C ASP A 147 -6.79 7.30 2.47
N GLN A 148 -5.68 6.63 2.16
CA GLN A 148 -5.69 5.20 1.84
C GLN A 148 -6.33 4.36 2.94
N ALA A 149 -6.10 4.70 4.21
CA ALA A 149 -6.76 4.05 5.33
C ALA A 149 -8.29 4.28 5.33
N LYS A 150 -8.75 5.49 5.00
CA LYS A 150 -10.18 5.78 4.86
C LYS A 150 -10.80 5.01 3.70
N GLN A 151 -10.16 5.00 2.54
CA GLN A 151 -10.64 4.26 1.36
C GLN A 151 -10.69 2.75 1.62
N ALA A 152 -9.68 2.21 2.32
CA ALA A 152 -9.69 0.81 2.74
C ALA A 152 -10.85 0.52 3.71
N ALA A 153 -11.14 1.41 4.65
CA ALA A 153 -12.27 1.25 5.56
C ALA A 153 -13.62 1.30 4.83
N ILE A 154 -13.77 2.22 3.87
CA ILE A 154 -14.95 2.31 3.00
C ILE A 154 -15.10 1.02 2.19
N ALA A 155 -14.03 0.55 1.54
CA ALA A 155 -14.06 -0.68 0.75
C ALA A 155 -14.46 -1.91 1.58
N VAL A 156 -13.95 -2.03 2.82
CA VAL A 156 -14.35 -3.10 3.74
C VAL A 156 -15.82 -2.98 4.12
N PHE A 157 -16.30 -1.77 4.39
CA PHE A 157 -17.71 -1.53 4.68
C PHE A 157 -18.60 -1.90 3.48
N THR A 158 -18.30 -1.41 2.28
CA THR A 158 -19.03 -1.71 1.04
C THR A 158 -19.06 -3.21 0.77
N ALA A 159 -17.91 -3.89 0.83
CA ALA A 159 -17.84 -5.34 0.62
C ALA A 159 -18.67 -6.12 1.65
N LYS A 160 -18.73 -5.66 2.90
CA LYS A 160 -19.59 -6.26 3.94
C LYS A 160 -21.06 -6.03 3.63
N TRP A 161 -21.42 -4.83 3.16
CA TRP A 161 -22.78 -4.46 2.84
C TRP A 161 -23.33 -5.23 1.63
N GLU A 162 -22.55 -5.32 0.54
CA GLU A 162 -22.85 -6.11 -0.64
C GLU A 162 -23.06 -7.59 -0.28
N LYS A 163 -22.18 -8.17 0.55
CA LYS A 163 -22.32 -9.56 0.99
C LYS A 163 -23.61 -9.81 1.79
N VAL A 164 -24.04 -8.85 2.59
CA VAL A 164 -25.31 -8.93 3.34
C VAL A 164 -26.50 -8.80 2.40
N PHE A 165 -26.43 -7.90 1.42
CA PHE A 165 -27.45 -7.72 0.39
C PHE A 165 -27.62 -8.96 -0.47
N ASP A 166 -26.52 -9.52 -1.01
CA ASP A 166 -26.52 -10.73 -1.82
C ASP A 166 -27.06 -11.95 -1.05
N ARG A 167 -26.77 -12.02 0.25
CA ARG A 167 -27.32 -13.08 1.10
C ARG A 167 -28.84 -12.93 1.26
N LYS A 168 -29.36 -11.71 1.44
CA LYS A 168 -30.81 -11.46 1.48
C LYS A 168 -31.48 -11.78 0.14
N ALA A 169 -30.90 -11.34 -0.98
CA ALA A 169 -31.41 -11.63 -2.32
C ALA A 169 -31.46 -13.15 -2.59
N ASN A 170 -30.40 -13.89 -2.25
CA ASN A 170 -30.35 -15.34 -2.40
C ASN A 170 -31.36 -16.08 -1.51
N VAL A 171 -31.59 -15.61 -0.27
CA VAL A 171 -32.62 -16.18 0.61
C VAL A 171 -34.02 -15.96 0.03
N ALA A 172 -34.32 -14.76 -0.47
CA ALA A 172 -35.59 -14.45 -1.11
C ALA A 172 -35.82 -15.29 -2.39
N ALA A 173 -34.78 -15.47 -3.21
CA ALA A 173 -34.85 -16.31 -4.40
C ALA A 173 -35.09 -17.80 -4.04
N LYS A 174 -34.37 -18.33 -3.05
CA LYS A 174 -34.58 -19.71 -2.55
C LYS A 174 -35.97 -19.91 -1.96
N ALA A 175 -36.51 -18.91 -1.24
CA ALA A 175 -37.86 -18.97 -0.71
C ALA A 175 -38.92 -19.02 -1.82
N LYS A 176 -38.80 -18.15 -2.84
CA LYS A 176 -39.68 -18.16 -4.03
C LYS A 176 -39.62 -19.49 -4.79
N ALA A 177 -38.42 -20.08 -4.94
CA ALA A 177 -38.26 -21.37 -5.60
C ALA A 177 -38.92 -22.52 -4.82
N LYS A 178 -38.78 -22.54 -3.49
CA LYS A 178 -39.47 -23.53 -2.63
C LYS A 178 -40.99 -23.39 -2.71
N ALA A 179 -41.51 -22.16 -2.68
CA ALA A 179 -42.94 -21.89 -2.79
C ALA A 179 -43.53 -22.33 -4.14
N LYS A 180 -42.83 -22.11 -5.26
CA LYS A 180 -43.25 -22.61 -6.58
C LYS A 180 -43.26 -24.15 -6.63
N LYS A 181 -42.25 -24.80 -6.03
CA LYS A 181 -42.16 -26.27 -5.99
C LYS A 181 -43.27 -26.90 -5.14
N SER A 182 -43.63 -26.30 -4.02
CA SER A 182 -44.76 -26.78 -3.19
C SER A 182 -46.10 -26.58 -3.89
N ALA A 183 -46.30 -25.43 -4.56
CA ALA A 183 -47.51 -25.17 -5.35
C ALA A 183 -47.68 -26.17 -6.51
N ALA A 184 -46.60 -26.47 -7.25
CA ALA A 184 -46.61 -27.45 -8.32
C ALA A 184 -46.92 -28.88 -7.82
N LYS A 185 -46.38 -29.28 -6.65
CA LYS A 185 -46.71 -30.57 -6.03
C LYS A 185 -48.16 -30.66 -5.60
N ALA A 186 -48.72 -29.60 -5.02
CA ALA A 186 -50.12 -29.54 -4.63
C ALA A 186 -51.07 -29.61 -5.84
N ALA A 187 -50.73 -28.92 -6.93
CA ALA A 187 -51.48 -28.98 -8.18
C ALA A 187 -51.44 -30.39 -8.80
N ALA A 188 -50.27 -31.02 -8.84
CA ALA A 188 -50.11 -32.39 -9.34
C ALA A 188 -50.86 -33.42 -8.48
N ALA A 189 -50.89 -33.24 -7.15
CA ALA A 189 -51.66 -34.10 -6.25
C ALA A 189 -53.17 -33.98 -6.49
N LYS A 190 -53.68 -32.75 -6.69
CA LYS A 190 -55.09 -32.51 -7.03
C LYS A 190 -55.47 -33.13 -8.37
N GLN A 191 -54.62 -33.04 -9.39
CA GLN A 191 -54.87 -33.67 -10.69
C GLN A 191 -54.87 -35.21 -10.62
N LYS A 192 -53.97 -35.81 -9.82
CA LYS A 192 -53.98 -37.26 -9.59
C LYS A 192 -55.24 -37.71 -8.85
N ALA A 193 -55.70 -36.95 -7.87
CA ALA A 193 -56.93 -37.24 -7.12
C ALA A 193 -58.18 -37.13 -8.01
N THR A 194 -58.28 -36.12 -8.87
CA THR A 194 -59.40 -35.98 -9.81
C THR A 194 -59.37 -37.03 -10.91
N ALA A 195 -58.19 -37.42 -11.41
CA ALA A 195 -58.04 -38.53 -12.35
C ALA A 195 -58.45 -39.87 -11.74
N ALA A 196 -58.09 -40.13 -10.47
CA ALA A 196 -58.53 -41.32 -9.74
C ALA A 196 -60.05 -41.35 -9.54
N LYS A 197 -60.66 -40.21 -9.17
CA LYS A 197 -62.12 -40.06 -9.03
C LYS A 197 -62.87 -40.26 -10.35
N LYS A 198 -62.33 -39.78 -11.47
CA LYS A 198 -62.89 -40.02 -12.81
C LYS A 198 -62.81 -41.50 -13.21
N LYS A 199 -61.69 -42.17 -12.92
CA LYS A 199 -61.53 -43.61 -13.18
C LYS A 199 -62.47 -44.46 -12.33
N SER A 200 -62.71 -44.12 -11.06
CA SER A 200 -63.67 -44.84 -10.22
C SER A 200 -65.12 -44.62 -10.67
N ALA A 201 -65.47 -43.40 -11.10
CA ALA A 201 -66.79 -43.10 -11.67
C ALA A 201 -67.05 -43.85 -12.99
N ALA A 202 -66.06 -43.89 -13.89
CA ALA A 202 -66.16 -44.65 -15.15
C ALA A 202 -66.28 -46.17 -14.89
N LYS A 203 -65.56 -46.70 -13.90
CA LYS A 203 -65.65 -48.12 -13.50
C LYS A 203 -67.01 -48.45 -12.88
N ALA A 204 -67.61 -47.53 -12.12
CA ALA A 204 -68.95 -47.69 -11.56
C ALA A 204 -70.06 -47.61 -12.62
N ALA A 205 -69.91 -46.74 -13.62
CA ALA A 205 -70.85 -46.64 -14.75
C ALA A 205 -70.85 -47.91 -15.61
N LYS A 206 -69.67 -48.48 -15.90
CA LYS A 206 -69.53 -49.73 -16.68
C LYS A 206 -70.12 -50.96 -15.97
N LYS A 207 -70.26 -50.93 -14.63
CA LYS A 207 -70.86 -52.01 -13.83
C LYS A 207 -72.40 -51.94 -13.78
N LYS A 208 -73.01 -50.85 -14.24
CA LYS A 208 -74.48 -50.67 -14.30
C LYS A 208 -75.07 -50.94 -15.70
N SER A 209 -74.23 -51.23 -16.69
CA SER A 209 -74.61 -51.45 -18.10
C SER A 209 -74.33 -52.87 -18.58
N ALA A 210 -74.12 -53.80 -17.65
CA ALA A 210 -73.97 -55.24 -17.87
C ALA A 210 -74.97 -55.94 -16.94
#